data_AF-A0A7C2AW69-F1
#
_entry.id   AF-A0A7C2AW69-F1
#
_cell.length_a   1.000
_cell.length_b   1.000
_cell.length_c   1.000
_cell.angle_alpha   90.00
_cell.angle_beta   90.00
_cell.angle_gamma   90.00
#
_symmetry.space_group_name_H-M   'P 1'
#
loop_
_entity.id
_entity.type
_entity.pdbx_description
1 polymer ?
#
loop_
_entity_poly.entity_id
_entity_poly.type
_entity_poly.pdbx_seq_one_letter_code
_entity_poly.pdbx_strand_id
1 'polypeptide(L)'
;MRVSVVVAAAKIDGRLMLLLESLEKQTRLPDEVLIVTPADTGDLRGLVSSSSLETKVIELARDPGPIGARVFGGIAASGRYVAFIDSDCAA
;
A
#
# COMPACT_ATOMS: atom_id res chain seq x y z
N MET A 1 15.28 -8.12 9.66
CA MET A 1 15.24 -6.71 9.21
C MET A 1 13.80 -6.43 8.82
N ARG A 2 13.18 -5.35 9.32
CA ARG A 2 11.75 -5.06 9.09
C ARG A 2 11.58 -4.08 7.92
N VAL A 3 10.77 -4.42 6.93
CA VAL A 3 10.52 -3.65 5.71
C VAL A 3 9.03 -3.31 5.64
N SER A 4 8.74 -2.03 5.49
CA SER A 4 7.39 -1.52 5.19
C SER A 4 7.31 -1.16 3.71
N VAL A 5 6.29 -1.65 3.02
CA VAL A 5 5.99 -1.26 1.64
C VAL A 5 4.90 -0.20 1.67
N VAL A 6 5.17 0.96 1.08
CA VAL A 6 4.21 2.06 0.96
C VAL A 6 3.72 2.11 -0.48
N VAL A 7 2.41 1.91 -0.65
CA VAL A 7 1.71 1.93 -1.93
C VAL A 7 0.99 3.27 -2.08
N ALA A 8 1.35 4.05 -3.08
CA ALA A 8 0.59 5.23 -3.46
C ALA A 8 -0.57 4.81 -4.39
N ALA A 9 -1.81 4.88 -3.91
CA ALA A 9 -3.00 4.42 -4.63
C ALA A 9 -4.01 5.57 -4.77
N ALA A 10 -4.03 6.23 -5.93
CA ALA A 10 -5.03 7.26 -6.23
C ALA A 10 -6.42 6.66 -6.55
N LYS A 11 -6.45 5.38 -6.92
CA LYS A 11 -7.65 4.61 -7.25
C LYS A 11 -7.49 3.18 -6.78
N ILE A 12 -8.61 2.56 -6.46
CA ILE A 12 -8.68 1.17 -6.03
C ILE A 12 -9.29 0.39 -7.19
N ASP A 13 -8.44 -0.29 -7.95
CA ASP A 13 -8.82 -1.06 -9.12
C ASP A 13 -8.12 -2.42 -9.17
N GLY A 14 -8.37 -3.19 -10.22
CA GLY A 14 -7.81 -4.53 -10.37
C GLY A 14 -6.27 -4.56 -10.44
N ARG A 15 -5.58 -3.45 -10.69
CA ARG A 15 -4.11 -3.43 -10.71
C ARG A 15 -3.53 -3.47 -9.31
N LEU A 16 -4.21 -2.86 -8.34
CA LEU A 16 -3.83 -2.97 -6.93
C LEU A 16 -3.88 -4.43 -6.44
N MET A 17 -4.85 -5.21 -6.92
CA MET A 17 -4.90 -6.66 -6.65
C MET A 17 -3.67 -7.38 -7.19
N LEU A 18 -3.28 -7.11 -8.44
CA LEU A 18 -2.10 -7.70 -9.06
C LEU A 18 -0.81 -7.31 -8.31
N LEU A 19 -0.73 -6.07 -7.82
CA LEU A 19 0.37 -5.64 -6.96
C LEU A 19 0.40 -6.44 -5.66
N LEU A 20 -0.71 -6.56 -4.94
CA LEU A 20 -0.77 -7.33 -3.69
C LEU A 20 -0.38 -8.80 -3.92
N GLU A 21 -0.90 -9.43 -4.99
CA GLU A 21 -0.49 -10.79 -5.38
C GLU A 21 1.00 -10.90 -5.70
N SER A 22 1.61 -9.86 -6.29
CA SER A 22 3.06 -9.86 -6.56
C SER A 22 3.88 -9.75 -5.28
N LEU A 23 3.41 -8.97 -4.30
CA LEU A 23 4.03 -8.84 -2.98
C LEU A 23 3.94 -10.14 -2.18
N GLU A 24 2.83 -10.87 -2.29
CA GLU A 24 2.64 -12.19 -1.67
C GLU A 24 3.56 -13.27 -2.25
N LYS A 25 4.02 -13.09 -3.50
CA LYS A 25 4.94 -14.02 -4.17
C LYS A 25 6.41 -13.72 -3.91
N GLN A 26 6.73 -12.67 -3.16
CA GLN A 26 8.10 -12.33 -2.81
C GLN A 26 8.72 -13.42 -1.92
N THR A 27 9.96 -13.80 -2.23
CA THR A 27 10.73 -14.73 -1.37
C THR A 27 10.94 -14.19 0.04
N ARG A 28 10.93 -12.86 0.19
CA ARG A 28 10.89 -12.15 1.46
C ARG A 28 9.65 -11.26 1.49
N LEU A 29 8.63 -11.68 2.24
CA LEU A 29 7.41 -10.89 2.41
C LEU A 29 7.70 -9.52 3.06
N PRO A 30 6.94 -8.46 2.71
CA PRO A 30 6.94 -7.24 3.51
C PRO A 30 6.39 -7.54 4.91
N ASP A 31 6.92 -6.86 5.91
CA ASP A 31 6.43 -6.99 7.28
C ASP A 31 5.12 -6.21 7.50
N GLU A 32 4.89 -5.18 6.68
CA GLU A 32 3.61 -4.49 6.54
C GLU A 32 3.49 -3.81 5.17
N VAL A 33 2.26 -3.63 4.71
CA VAL A 33 1.91 -2.87 3.52
C VAL A 33 1.02 -1.70 3.92
N LEU A 34 1.44 -0.47 3.62
CA LEU A 34 0.66 0.74 3.84
C LEU A 34 0.11 1.24 2.52
N ILE A 35 -1.20 1.12 2.33
CA ILE A 35 -1.91 1.65 1.15
C ILE A 35 -2.40 3.05 1.49
N VAL A 36 -1.86 4.06 0.80
CA VAL A 36 -2.22 5.47 1.02
C VAL A 36 -3.10 5.94 -0.13
N THR A 37 -4.31 6.38 0.20
CA THR A 37 -5.38 6.67 -0.76
C THR A 37 -6.18 7.90 -0.34
N PRO A 38 -6.84 8.61 -1.27
CA PRO A 38 -7.90 9.56 -0.89
C PRO A 38 -9.01 8.86 -0.10
N ALA A 39 -9.72 9.60 0.74
CA ALA A 39 -10.96 9.13 1.36
C ALA A 39 -12.02 8.81 0.30
N ASP A 40 -12.96 7.93 0.64
CA ASP A 40 -14.09 7.54 -0.21
C ASP A 40 -13.72 6.86 -1.54
N THR A 41 -12.53 6.26 -1.64
CA THR A 41 -12.03 5.62 -2.89
C THR A 41 -12.59 4.19 -3.12
N GLY A 42 -13.68 3.81 -2.46
CA GLY A 42 -14.36 2.51 -2.61
C GLY A 42 -14.08 1.50 -1.49
N ASP A 43 -14.50 0.24 -1.67
CA ASP A 43 -14.35 -0.82 -0.65
C ASP A 43 -12.93 -1.39 -0.61
N LEU A 44 -12.04 -0.65 0.07
CA LEU A 44 -10.69 -1.09 0.38
C LEU A 44 -10.63 -2.20 1.42
N ARG A 45 -11.61 -2.26 2.33
CA ARG A 45 -11.58 -3.24 3.42
C ARG A 45 -11.81 -4.64 2.90
N GLY A 46 -12.76 -4.80 1.96
CA GLY A 46 -12.97 -6.07 1.26
C GLY A 46 -11.74 -6.50 0.49
N LEU A 47 -11.14 -5.59 -0.29
CA LEU A 47 -9.92 -5.85 -1.05
C LEU A 47 -8.77 -6.31 -0.15
N VAL A 48 -8.48 -5.55 0.90
CA VAL A 48 -7.40 -5.83 1.84
C VAL A 48 -7.64 -7.12 2.62
N SER A 49 -8.89 -7.43 2.98
CA SER A 49 -9.22 -8.66 3.72
C SER A 49 -8.94 -9.95 2.95
N SER A 50 -8.79 -9.86 1.62
CA SER A 50 -8.46 -11.01 0.76
C SER A 50 -6.95 -11.29 0.67
N SER A 51 -6.11 -10.33 1.06
CA SER A 51 -4.66 -10.52 1.09
C SER A 51 -4.21 -11.17 2.39
N SER A 52 -3.18 -11.99 2.29
CA SER A 52 -2.46 -12.59 3.42
C SER A 52 -1.47 -11.62 4.10
N LEU A 53 -1.24 -10.44 3.53
CA LEU A 53 -0.28 -9.45 4.02
C LEU A 53 -0.86 -8.61 5.17
N GLU A 54 -0.04 -8.27 6.18
CA GLU A 54 -0.41 -7.26 7.18
C GLU A 54 -0.55 -5.91 6.47
N THR A 55 -1.78 -5.49 6.21
CA THR A 55 -2.07 -4.30 5.41
C THR A 55 -2.78 -3.24 6.24
N LYS A 56 -2.36 -1.99 6.08
CA LYS A 56 -2.94 -0.80 6.70
C LYS A 56 -3.37 0.17 5.62
N VAL A 57 -4.61 0.64 5.70
CA VAL A 57 -5.14 1.65 4.80
C VAL A 57 -5.07 3.00 5.49
N ILE A 58 -4.42 3.97 4.83
CA ILE A 58 -4.34 5.36 5.27
C ILE A 58 -5.16 6.19 4.30
N GLU A 59 -6.36 6.56 4.73
CA GLU A 59 -7.25 7.44 3.98
C GLU A 59 -6.96 8.90 4.31
N LEU A 60 -6.72 9.70 3.27
CA LEU A 60 -6.48 11.13 3.40
C LEU A 60 -7.67 11.91 2.86
N ALA A 61 -8.09 12.96 3.59
CA ALA A 61 -9.29 13.73 3.26
C ALA A 61 -9.29 14.37 1.85
N ARG A 62 -8.12 14.49 1.21
CA ARG A 62 -7.94 14.94 -0.17
C ARG A 62 -6.89 14.06 -0.83
N ASP A 63 -6.93 13.98 -2.15
CA ASP A 63 -5.89 13.30 -2.92
C ASP A 63 -4.51 13.94 -2.61
N PRO A 64 -3.58 13.18 -1.99
CA PRO A 64 -2.27 13.70 -1.63
C PRO A 64 -1.31 13.79 -2.83
N GLY A 65 -1.70 13.23 -3.98
CA GLY A 65 -0.79 12.92 -5.07
C GLY A 65 0.30 11.91 -4.66
N PRO A 66 1.17 11.52 -5.60
CA PRO A 66 2.16 10.46 -5.37
C PRO A 66 3.22 10.84 -4.33
N ILE A 67 3.64 12.11 -4.28
CA ILE A 67 4.63 12.57 -3.29
C ILE A 67 4.02 12.59 -1.89
N GLY A 68 2.83 13.16 -1.73
CA GLY A 68 2.16 13.21 -0.43
C GLY A 68 1.88 11.81 0.09
N ALA A 69 1.39 10.90 -0.77
CA ALA A 69 1.15 9.50 -0.40
C ALA A 69 2.41 8.84 0.17
N ARG A 70 3.56 9.00 -0.51
CA ARG A 70 4.85 8.47 -0.05
C ARG A 70 5.30 9.09 1.27
N VAL A 71 5.13 10.41 1.44
CA VAL A 71 5.50 11.09 2.69
C VAL A 71 4.65 10.60 3.87
N PHE A 72 3.31 10.60 3.73
CA PHE A 72 2.43 10.15 4.81
C PHE A 72 2.62 8.66 5.13
N GLY A 73 2.74 7.81 4.11
CA GLY A 73 3.01 6.39 4.31
C GLY A 73 4.38 6.13 4.94
N GLY A 74 5.41 6.88 4.53
CA GLY A 74 6.75 6.78 5.11
C GLY A 74 6.81 7.20 6.58
N ILE A 75 6.03 8.20 6.98
CA ILE A 75 5.90 8.61 8.40
C ILE A 75 5.18 7.53 9.23
N ALA A 76 4.17 6.89 8.65
CA ALA A 76 3.38 5.86 9.32
C ALA A 76 4.06 4.47 9.37
N ALA A 77 5.06 4.25 8.52
CA ALA A 77 5.81 2.99 8.46
C ALA A 77 6.55 2.71 9.77
N SER A 78 6.49 1.46 10.23
CA SER A 78 7.18 0.96 11.43
C SER A 78 8.46 0.18 11.13
N GLY A 79 8.72 -0.12 9.86
CA GLY A 79 9.91 -0.81 9.38
C GLY A 79 11.15 0.06 9.40
N ARG A 80 12.32 -0.57 9.59
CA ARG A 80 13.62 0.12 9.47
C ARG A 80 13.91 0.54 8.03
N TYR A 81 13.34 -0.20 7.07
CA TYR A 81 13.48 0.05 5.65
C TYR A 81 12.09 0.32 5.07
N VAL A 82 12.01 1.33 4.21
CA VAL A 82 10.76 1.71 3.52
C VAL A 82 10.99 1.56 2.02
N ALA A 83 10.12 0.81 1.36
CA ALA A 83 10.08 0.69 -0.09
C ALA A 83 8.81 1.37 -0.61
N PHE A 84 8.95 2.21 -1.63
CA PHE A 84 7.81 2.85 -2.29
C PHE A 84 7.49 2.13 -3.58
N ILE A 85 6.22 1.87 -3.83
CA ILE A 85 5.74 1.28 -5.09
C ILE A 85 4.42 1.92 -5.51
N ASP A 86 4.21 2.02 -6.82
CA ASP A 86 2.97 2.56 -7.38
C ASP A 86 1.92 1.46 -7.48
N SER A 87 0.64 1.81 -7.29
CA SER A 87 -0.47 0.84 -7.21
C SER A 87 -0.72 0.02 -8.48
N ASP A 88 -0.07 0.37 -9.59
CA ASP A 88 -0.16 -0.31 -10.89
C ASP A 88 1.13 -1.04 -11.31
N CYS A 89 2.08 -1.17 -10.40
CA CYS A 89 3.33 -1.91 -10.60
C CYS A 89 3.28 -3.35 -10.04
N ALA A 90 4.33 -4.11 -10.28
CA ALA A 90 4.60 -5.40 -9.64
C ALA A 90 5.92 -5.31 -8.86
N ALA A 91 5.97 -5.99 -7.72
CA ALA A 91 7.14 -6.06 -6.83
C ALA A 91 8.07 -7.23 -7.19
#